data_AF-A0A0G0LSI0-F1
#
_entry.id   AF-A0A0G0LSI0-F1
#
_cell.length_a   1.000
_cell.length_b   1.000
_cell.length_c   1.000
_cell.angle_alpha   90.00
_cell.angle_beta   90.00
_cell.angle_gamma   90.00
#
_symmetry.space_group_name_H-M   'P 1'
#
loop_
_entity.id
_entity.type
_entity.pdbx_description
1 polymer ?
#
loop_
_entity_poly.entity_id
_entity_poly.type
_entity_poly.pdbx_seq_one_letter_code
_entity_poly.pdbx_strand_id
1 'polypeptide(L)'
;MEDCVFCQIVQGKTDTKIEKETDNLIIFSDINPQAAIHLLIVPKNHVRDLGGLDDKVWKEIKDVTVVIAKDRSAKGFRLIHNSGDAASIPHMQIHFLADITPVRAA
;
A
#
# COMPACT_ATOMS: atom_id res chain seq x y z
N MET A 1 -1.94 -15.76 -10.43
CA MET A 1 -2.99 -14.81 -10.01
C MET A 1 -3.88 -15.41 -8.92
N GLU A 2 -4.31 -16.68 -9.03
CA GLU A 2 -5.14 -17.31 -7.97
C GLU A 2 -4.44 -17.42 -6.60
N ASP A 3 -3.11 -17.59 -6.59
CA ASP A 3 -2.31 -17.66 -5.35
C ASP A 3 -1.84 -16.29 -4.80
N CYS A 4 -2.24 -15.18 -5.45
CA CYS A 4 -1.85 -13.85 -4.97
C CYS A 4 -2.75 -13.41 -3.83
N VAL A 5 -2.19 -13.28 -2.62
CA VAL A 5 -2.92 -12.83 -1.42
C VAL A 5 -3.60 -11.46 -1.63
N PHE A 6 -2.96 -10.53 -2.32
CA PHE A 6 -3.55 -9.21 -2.60
C PHE A 6 -4.71 -9.29 -3.60
N CYS A 7 -4.65 -10.16 -4.62
CA CYS A 7 -5.80 -10.43 -5.48
C CYS A 7 -6.97 -11.04 -4.69
N GLN A 8 -6.69 -11.93 -3.73
CA GLN A 8 -7.72 -12.51 -2.87
C GLN A 8 -8.39 -11.44 -1.99
N ILE A 9 -7.60 -10.50 -1.43
CA ILE A 9 -8.12 -9.36 -0.67
C ILE A 9 -9.00 -8.46 -1.56
N VAL A 10 -8.52 -8.10 -2.76
CA VAL A 10 -9.29 -7.30 -3.75
C VAL A 10 -10.60 -7.99 -4.13
N GLN A 11 -10.62 -9.32 -4.20
CA GLN A 11 -11.81 -10.12 -4.50
C GLN A 11 -12.72 -10.37 -3.28
N GLY A 12 -12.36 -9.88 -2.09
CA GLY A 12 -13.12 -10.11 -0.86
C GLY A 12 -13.10 -11.56 -0.37
N LYS A 13 -12.07 -12.34 -0.74
CA LYS A 13 -11.91 -13.76 -0.37
C LYS A 13 -11.21 -13.98 0.98
N THR A 14 -10.95 -12.90 1.71
CA THR A 14 -10.19 -12.89 2.97
C THR A 14 -10.93 -12.06 4.01
N ASP A 15 -10.66 -12.27 5.30
CA ASP A 15 -11.19 -11.45 6.39
C ASP A 15 -10.45 -10.11 6.59
N THR A 16 -9.61 -9.70 5.64
CA THR A 16 -8.88 -8.43 5.70
C THR A 16 -9.86 -7.26 5.74
N LYS A 17 -9.80 -6.50 6.83
CA LYS A 17 -10.56 -5.26 6.97
C LYS A 17 -10.00 -4.20 6.03
N ILE A 18 -10.85 -3.72 5.13
CA ILE A 18 -10.51 -2.63 4.22
C ILE A 18 -10.70 -1.29 4.95
N GLU A 19 -9.63 -0.51 5.03
CA GLU A 19 -9.64 0.82 5.65
C GLU A 19 -10.12 1.88 4.66
N LYS A 20 -9.81 1.70 3.38
CA LYS A 20 -10.31 2.57 2.30
C LYS A 20 -10.28 1.83 0.96
N GLU A 21 -11.26 2.13 0.13
CA GLU A 21 -11.35 1.62 -1.24
C GLU A 21 -11.63 2.79 -2.18
N THR A 22 -11.01 2.77 -3.35
CA THR A 22 -11.25 3.72 -4.45
C THR A 22 -11.54 2.94 -5.72
N ASP A 23 -11.65 3.60 -6.87
CA ASP A 23 -11.88 2.91 -8.14
C ASP A 23 -10.74 1.94 -8.49
N ASN A 24 -9.48 2.35 -8.28
CA ASN A 24 -8.31 1.56 -8.67
C ASN A 24 -7.49 1.00 -7.50
N LEU A 25 -7.76 1.40 -6.26
CA LEU A 25 -6.93 1.05 -5.11
C LEU A 25 -7.76 0.40 -4.00
N ILE A 26 -7.08 -0.46 -3.23
CA ILE A 26 -7.55 -0.96 -1.94
C ILE A 26 -6.47 -0.68 -0.90
N ILE A 27 -6.90 -0.22 0.27
CA ILE A 27 -6.02 0.19 1.36
C ILE A 27 -6.44 -0.55 2.63
N PHE A 28 -5.47 -1.21 3.27
CA PHE A 28 -5.68 -1.98 4.48
C PHE A 28 -4.41 -1.97 5.36
N SER A 29 -4.56 -2.34 6.63
CA SER A 29 -3.43 -2.39 7.57
C SER A 29 -2.50 -3.57 7.26
N ASP A 30 -1.19 -3.34 7.37
CA ASP A 30 -0.22 -4.44 7.32
C ASP A 30 -0.39 -5.31 8.58
N ILE A 31 -0.39 -6.63 8.42
CA ILE A 31 -0.50 -7.60 9.52
C ILE A 31 0.78 -7.65 10.39
N ASN A 32 1.91 -7.22 9.84
CA ASN A 32 3.21 -7.12 10.51
C ASN A 32 3.67 -5.64 10.49
N PRO A 33 3.05 -4.76 11.29
CA PRO A 33 3.31 -3.32 11.23
C PRO A 33 4.76 -2.98 11.62
N GLN A 34 5.41 -2.10 10.83
CA GLN A 34 6.75 -1.56 11.11
C GLN A 34 6.71 -0.11 11.65
N ALA A 35 5.51 0.42 11.85
CA ALA A 35 5.24 1.75 12.35
C ALA A 35 3.88 1.74 13.08
N ALA A 36 3.62 2.76 13.90
CA ALA A 36 2.33 2.90 14.58
C ALA A 36 1.15 2.97 13.59
N ILE A 37 1.39 3.56 12.43
CA ILE A 37 0.48 3.54 11.28
C ILE A 37 1.23 2.89 10.12
N HIS A 38 0.92 1.63 9.83
CA HIS A 38 1.43 0.89 8.68
C HIS A 38 0.26 0.41 7.81
N LEU A 39 0.05 1.09 6.69
CA LEU A 39 -0.97 0.72 5.71
C LEU A 39 -0.31 0.26 4.41
N LEU A 40 -0.97 -0.66 3.71
CA LEU A 40 -0.63 -1.05 2.35
C LEU A 40 -1.61 -0.40 1.39
N ILE A 41 -1.08 0.35 0.41
CA ILE A 41 -1.84 0.88 -0.72
C ILE A 41 -1.57 -0.04 -1.90
N VAL A 42 -2.62 -0.73 -2.37
CA VAL A 42 -2.50 -1.80 -3.36
C VAL A 42 -3.42 -1.50 -4.56
N PRO A 43 -2.91 -1.53 -5.80
CA PRO A 43 -3.76 -1.43 -6.98
C PRO A 43 -4.62 -2.69 -7.11
N LYS A 44 -5.90 -2.52 -7.45
CA LYS A 44 -6.82 -3.62 -7.69
C LYS A 44 -6.38 -4.50 -8.86
N ASN A 45 -5.83 -3.86 -9.90
CA ASN A 45 -5.20 -4.57 -11.01
C ASN A 45 -3.88 -5.20 -10.56
N HIS A 46 -3.70 -6.47 -10.89
CA HIS A 46 -2.45 -7.18 -10.60
C HIS A 46 -1.34 -6.68 -11.53
N VAL A 47 -0.46 -5.85 -10.98
CA VAL A 47 0.78 -5.38 -11.63
C VAL A 47 1.95 -5.72 -10.71
N ARG A 48 3.08 -6.15 -11.30
CA ARG A 48 4.22 -6.64 -10.50
C ARG A 48 4.89 -5.52 -9.71
N ASP A 49 5.13 -4.38 -10.35
CA ASP A 49 5.87 -3.25 -9.83
C ASP A 49 5.47 -1.96 -10.57
N LEU A 50 6.17 -0.85 -10.27
CA LEU A 50 5.95 0.45 -10.89
C LEU A 50 6.03 0.43 -12.42
N GLY A 51 6.81 -0.46 -13.03
CA GLY A 51 6.95 -0.52 -14.49
C GLY A 51 5.68 -0.96 -15.20
N GLY A 52 4.77 -1.65 -14.50
CA GLY A 52 3.46 -2.06 -15.01
C GLY A 52 2.30 -1.14 -14.58
N LEU A 53 2.57 -0.09 -13.80
CA LEU A 53 1.54 0.77 -13.24
C LEU A 53 1.12 1.87 -14.23
N ASP A 54 -0.18 2.10 -14.38
CA ASP A 54 -0.72 3.25 -15.14
C ASP A 54 -0.48 4.56 -14.37
N ASP A 55 -0.02 5.61 -15.07
CA ASP A 55 0.23 6.95 -14.52
C ASP A 55 -0.97 7.55 -13.76
N LYS A 56 -2.19 7.24 -14.19
CA LYS A 56 -3.42 7.67 -13.50
C LYS A 56 -3.53 7.03 -12.13
N VAL A 57 -3.18 5.75 -12.01
CA VAL A 57 -3.17 5.04 -10.72
C VAL A 57 -2.05 5.57 -9.85
N TRP A 58 -0.89 5.92 -10.42
CA TRP A 58 0.19 6.57 -9.67
C TRP A 58 -0.23 7.94 -9.10
N LYS A 59 -0.93 8.75 -9.90
CA LYS A 59 -1.52 10.00 -9.42
C LYS A 59 -2.53 9.75 -8.29
N GLU A 60 -3.38 8.74 -8.42
CA GLU A 60 -4.37 8.39 -7.40
C GLU A 60 -3.72 7.93 -6.09
N ILE A 61 -2.63 7.17 -6.16
CA ILE A 61 -1.81 6.78 -5.01
C ILE A 61 -1.28 8.02 -4.27
N LYS A 62 -0.75 9.01 -5.01
CA LYS A 62 -0.31 10.28 -4.41
C LYS A 62 -1.48 10.98 -3.71
N ASP A 63 -2.63 11.10 -4.39
CA ASP A 63 -3.80 11.80 -3.86
C ASP A 63 -4.34 11.11 -2.59
N VAL A 64 -4.48 9.78 -2.61
CA VAL A 64 -4.99 9.01 -1.47
C VAL A 64 -4.02 9.05 -0.28
N THR A 65 -2.71 9.05 -0.53
CA THR A 65 -1.68 9.17 0.51
C THR A 65 -1.85 10.46 1.31
N VAL A 66 -2.06 11.59 0.63
CA VAL A 66 -2.24 12.89 1.29
C VAL A 66 -3.53 12.91 2.11
N VAL A 67 -4.60 12.27 1.61
CA VAL A 67 -5.85 12.13 2.37
C VAL A 67 -5.65 11.27 3.62
N ILE A 68 -5.01 10.10 3.49
CA ILE A 68 -4.70 9.21 4.62
C ILE A 68 -3.90 9.96 5.68
N ALA A 69 -2.86 10.68 5.29
CA ALA A 69 -2.02 11.43 6.23
C ALA A 69 -2.84 12.48 7.02
N LYS A 70 -3.76 13.19 6.35
CA LYS A 70 -4.66 14.15 6.99
C LYS A 70 -5.67 13.47 7.93
N ASP A 71 -6.35 12.43 7.44
CA ASP A 71 -7.38 11.71 8.19
C ASP A 71 -6.81 11.07 9.47
N ARG A 72 -5.55 10.64 9.41
CA ARG A 72 -4.82 10.06 10.55
C ARG A 72 -4.07 11.08 11.39
N SER A 73 -4.13 12.37 11.05
CA SER A 73 -3.34 13.42 11.71
C SER A 73 -1.85 13.08 11.78
N ALA A 74 -1.33 12.38 10.78
CA ALA A 74 0.06 11.95 10.73
C ALA A 74 0.99 13.15 10.65
N LYS A 75 1.99 13.21 11.54
CA LYS A 75 2.96 14.32 11.57
C LYS A 75 4.03 14.23 10.49
N GLY A 76 4.17 13.06 9.88
CA GLY A 76 5.08 12.75 8.80
C GLY A 76 4.92 11.29 8.39
N PHE A 77 5.33 10.95 7.18
CA PHE A 77 5.24 9.60 6.67
C PHE A 77 6.35 9.28 5.67
N ARG A 78 6.58 7.98 5.45
CA ARG A 78 7.44 7.42 4.41
C ARG A 78 6.60 6.50 3.54
N LEU A 79 6.78 6.63 2.23
CA LEU A 79 6.30 5.66 1.26
C LEU A 79 7.45 4.72 0.88
N ILE A 80 7.18 3.42 0.84
CA ILE A 80 8.15 2.42 0.37
C ILE A 80 7.47 1.55 -0.68
N HIS A 81 8.10 1.42 -1.84
CA HIS A 81 7.77 0.41 -2.83
C HIS A 81 8.99 -0.48 -3.05
N ASN A 82 8.77 -1.79 -3.02
CA ASN A 82 9.80 -2.77 -3.35
C ASN A 82 9.51 -3.34 -4.74
N SER A 83 10.53 -3.43 -5.59
CA SER A 83 10.43 -4.00 -6.94
C SER A 83 11.38 -5.18 -7.10
N GLY A 84 11.11 -6.05 -8.08
CA GLY A 84 11.96 -7.22 -8.36
C GLY A 84 12.10 -8.14 -7.15
N ASP A 85 13.33 -8.61 -6.89
CA ASP A 85 13.61 -9.57 -5.82
C ASP A 85 13.55 -8.96 -4.41
N ALA A 86 13.41 -7.64 -4.30
CA ALA A 86 13.15 -6.97 -3.02
C ALA A 86 11.68 -7.11 -2.57
N ALA A 87 10.77 -7.49 -3.47
CA ALA A 87 9.36 -7.67 -3.17
C ALA A 87 9.09 -9.12 -2.71
N SER A 88 8.52 -9.28 -1.50
CA SER A 88 8.11 -10.59 -0.98
C SER A 88 6.82 -11.11 -1.62
N ILE A 89 5.97 -10.21 -2.13
CA ILE A 89 4.71 -10.52 -2.80
C ILE A 89 4.78 -9.95 -4.22
N PRO A 90 4.54 -10.76 -5.26
CA PRO A 90 4.63 -10.33 -6.65
C PRO A 90 3.36 -9.59 -7.11
N HIS A 91 2.89 -8.63 -6.32
CA HIS A 91 1.81 -7.72 -6.64
C HIS A 91 2.11 -6.41 -5.95
N MET A 92 2.29 -5.36 -6.74
CA MET A 92 2.69 -4.04 -6.30
C MET A 92 1.91 -3.56 -5.08
N GLN A 93 2.64 -3.00 -4.14
CA GLN A 93 2.14 -2.38 -2.93
C GLN A 93 3.04 -1.20 -2.58
N ILE A 94 2.43 -0.19 -1.96
CA ILE A 94 3.16 0.87 -1.28
C ILE A 94 2.88 0.78 0.20
N HIS A 95 3.96 0.63 0.97
CA HIS A 95 3.92 0.78 2.40
C HIS A 95 3.81 2.26 2.74
N PHE A 96 2.72 2.65 3.39
CA PHE A 96 2.56 3.95 4.05
C PHE A 96 2.92 3.78 5.53
N LEU A 97 4.04 4.36 5.92
CA LEU A 97 4.55 4.33 7.29
C LEU A 97 4.47 5.73 7.89
N ALA A 98 3.58 5.98 8.85
CA ALA A 98 3.49 7.25 9.56
C ALA A 98 3.88 7.14 11.04
N ASP A 99 4.12 8.31 11.64
CA ASP A 99 4.61 8.46 13.01
C ASP A 99 5.95 7.75 13.26
N ILE A 100 6.80 7.77 12.24
CA ILE A 100 8.16 7.25 12.27
C ILE A 100 9.17 8.38 12.51
N THR A 101 10.32 8.04 13.10
CA THR A 101 11.42 9.00 13.27
C THR A 101 12.20 9.18 11.95
N PRO A 102 12.87 10.33 11.75
CA PRO A 102 13.70 10.55 10.56
C PRO A 102 14.96 9.68 10.51
N VAL A 103 15.33 9.05 11.63
CA VAL A 103 16.46 8.13 11.70
C VAL A 103 16.14 6.88 10.87
N ARG A 104 16.95 6.62 9.85
CA ARG A 104 16.92 5.34 9.14
C ARG A 104 17.70 4.35 9.99
N ALA A 105 17.17 3.14 10.18
CA ALA A 105 17.95 2.05 10.76
C ALA A 105 19.23 1.92 9.91
N ALA A 106 20.38 1.98 10.59
CA ALA A 106 21.70 1.83 9.99
C ALA A 106 21.91 0.38 9.52
#